data_AF-A0A2T6K793-F1
#
_entry.id   AF-A0A2T6K793-F1
#
_cell.length_a   1.000
_cell.length_b   1.000
_cell.length_c   1.000
_cell.angle_alpha   90.00
_cell.angle_beta   90.00
_cell.angle_gamma   90.00
#
_symmetry.space_group_name_H-M   'P 1'
#
loop_
_entity.id
_entity.type
_entity.pdbx_description
1 polymer ?
#
loop_
_entity_poly.entity_id
_entity_poly.type
_entity_poly.pdbx_seq_one_letter_code
_entity_poly.pdbx_strand_id
1 'polypeptide(L)'
;MGLFPEESEKKKRTKPFFIIKTLIKIAMMFMLVMGFISENTDFFFGWLFVLLGVNAIIDGIESYFQKEDKWVYLRDLGFGVIVIIISSQVFY
;
A
#
# COMPACT_ATOMS: atom_id res chain seq x y z
N MET A 1 14.46 19.04 27.71
CA MET A 1 14.15 20.35 27.13
C MET A 1 14.21 20.21 25.62
N GLY A 2 13.11 20.56 24.96
CA GLY A 2 12.86 20.33 23.54
C GLY A 2 11.34 20.29 23.29
N LEU A 3 10.64 21.29 23.83
CA LEU A 3 9.18 21.48 23.76
C LEU A 3 8.81 22.21 22.46
N PHE A 4 9.30 21.69 21.34
CA PHE A 4 8.83 22.11 20.03
C PHE A 4 8.21 20.86 19.40
N PRO A 5 6.89 20.80 19.25
CA PRO A 5 6.34 20.00 18.17
C PRO A 5 6.96 20.60 16.92
N GLU A 6 7.95 19.91 16.34
CA GLU A 6 8.35 20.17 14.96
C GLU A 6 7.04 20.29 14.20
N GLU A 7 6.79 21.48 13.65
CA GLU A 7 5.65 21.74 12.81
C GLU A 7 5.61 20.60 11.81
N SER A 8 4.67 19.67 12.01
CA SER A 8 4.48 18.55 11.12
C SER A 8 4.26 19.18 9.76
N GLU A 9 5.31 19.23 8.94
CA GLU A 9 5.23 19.74 7.59
C GLU A 9 4.09 18.95 6.98
N LYS A 10 2.94 19.62 6.82
CA LYS A 10 1.68 18.98 6.47
C LYS A 10 2.01 18.10 5.29
N LYS A 11 1.99 16.76 5.49
CA LYS A 11 2.35 15.76 4.48
C LYS A 11 1.87 16.29 3.15
N LYS A 12 2.79 16.78 2.31
CA LYS A 12 2.42 17.31 1.01
C LYS A 12 2.12 16.09 0.16
N ARG A 13 0.92 15.55 0.39
CA ARG A 13 0.38 14.41 -0.32
C ARG A 13 0.45 14.79 -1.77
N THR A 14 1.29 14.07 -2.50
CA THR A 14 1.63 14.48 -3.85
C THR A 14 0.38 14.15 -4.66
N LYS A 15 -0.31 15.16 -5.20
CA LYS A 15 -1.63 15.04 -5.86
C LYS A 15 -1.79 13.78 -6.75
N PRO A 16 -0.80 13.38 -7.59
CA PRO A 16 -0.91 12.13 -8.37
C PRO A 16 -0.93 10.85 -7.51
N PHE A 17 -0.14 10.76 -6.44
CA PHE A 17 -0.11 9.60 -5.55
C PHE A 17 -1.43 9.42 -4.80
N PHE A 18 -2.09 10.52 -4.44
CA PHE A 18 -3.41 10.45 -3.82
C PHE A 18 -4.46 9.82 -4.75
N ILE A 19 -4.45 10.19 -6.03
CA ILE A 19 -5.38 9.65 -7.03
C ILE A 19 -5.12 8.15 -7.22
N ILE A 20 -3.86 7.75 -7.43
CA ILE A 20 -3.48 6.35 -7.62
C ILE A 20 -3.88 5.51 -6.40
N LYS A 21 -3.57 5.97 -5.17
CA LYS A 21 -3.95 5.26 -3.93
C LYS A 21 -5.46 5.14 -3.78
N THR A 22 -6.21 6.15 -4.20
CA THR A 22 -7.68 6.10 -4.14
C THR A 22 -8.22 5.06 -5.12
N LEU A 23 -7.69 5.02 -6.36
CA LEU A 23 -8.07 4.01 -7.34
C LEU A 23 -7.74 2.58 -6.87
N ILE A 24 -6.56 2.38 -6.27
CA ILE A 24 -6.17 1.07 -5.72
C ILE A 24 -7.11 0.65 -4.59
N LYS A 25 -7.48 1.56 -3.68
CA LYS A 25 -8.44 1.26 -2.61
C LYS A 25 -9.82 0.89 -3.13
N ILE A 26 -10.29 1.56 -4.19
CA ILE A 26 -11.55 1.21 -4.86
C ILE A 26 -11.44 -0.20 -5.46
N ALA A 27 -10.36 -0.50 -6.19
CA ALA A 27 -10.12 -1.83 -6.75
C ALA A 27 -10.05 -2.93 -5.68
N MET A 28 -9.37 -2.66 -4.55
CA MET A 28 -9.33 -3.58 -3.42
C MET A 28 -10.71 -3.85 -2.83
N MET A 29 -11.55 -2.81 -2.69
CA MET A 29 -12.92 -2.98 -2.20
C MET A 29 -13.76 -3.83 -3.14
N PHE A 30 -13.63 -3.65 -4.46
CA PHE A 30 -14.30 -4.48 -5.46
C PHE A 30 -13.84 -5.95 -5.38
N MET A 31 -12.55 -6.19 -5.25
CA MET A 31 -12.01 -7.55 -5.13
C MET A 31 -12.44 -8.23 -3.84
N LEU A 32 -12.53 -7.48 -2.74
CA LEU A 32 -13.02 -7.98 -1.47
C LEU A 32 -14.48 -8.43 -1.61
N VAL A 33 -15.35 -7.59 -2.18
CA VAL A 33 -16.77 -7.95 -2.42
C VAL A 33 -16.90 -9.14 -3.37
N MET A 34 -16.14 -9.18 -4.46
CA MET A 34 -16.15 -10.31 -5.39
C MET A 34 -15.66 -11.60 -4.75
N GLY A 35 -14.66 -11.54 -3.88
CA GLY A 35 -14.14 -12.71 -3.17
C GLY A 35 -15.16 -13.35 -2.21
N PHE A 36 -16.07 -12.56 -1.64
CA PHE A 36 -17.14 -13.09 -0.79
C PHE A 36 -18.33 -13.67 -1.58
N ILE A 37 -18.58 -13.18 -2.79
CA ILE A 37 -19.73 -13.60 -3.60
C ILE A 37 -19.34 -14.75 -4.54
N SER A 38 -18.09 -14.79 -4.99
CA SER A 38 -17.58 -15.81 -5.91
C SER A 38 -17.13 -17.06 -5.18
N GLU A 39 -17.35 -18.22 -5.82
CA GLU A 39 -16.81 -19.51 -5.39
C GLU A 39 -15.28 -19.57 -5.49
N ASN A 40 -14.66 -18.67 -6.28
CA ASN A 40 -13.21 -18.57 -6.45
C ASN A 40 -12.60 -17.55 -5.48
N THR A 41 -12.89 -17.69 -4.18
CA THR A 41 -12.43 -16.79 -3.13
C THR A 41 -10.90 -16.61 -3.16
N ASP A 42 -10.13 -17.68 -3.31
CA ASP A 42 -8.66 -17.63 -3.31
C ASP A 42 -8.08 -16.76 -4.42
N PHE A 43 -8.69 -16.77 -5.61
CA PHE A 43 -8.26 -15.93 -6.73
C PHE A 43 -8.44 -14.43 -6.42
N PHE A 44 -9.61 -14.04 -5.92
CA PHE A 44 -9.90 -12.64 -5.60
C PHE A 44 -9.10 -12.14 -4.40
N PHE A 45 -8.93 -12.99 -3.37
CA PHE A 45 -8.08 -12.67 -2.23
C PHE A 45 -6.61 -12.58 -2.64
N GLY A 46 -6.13 -13.46 -3.52
CA GLY A 46 -4.79 -13.39 -4.11
C GLY A 46 -4.53 -12.03 -4.75
N TRP A 47 -5.42 -11.57 -5.62
CA TRP A 47 -5.31 -10.25 -6.24
C TRP A 47 -5.43 -9.08 -5.25
N LEU A 48 -6.25 -9.23 -4.20
CA LEU A 48 -6.34 -8.24 -3.12
C LEU A 48 -4.99 -8.09 -2.39
N PHE A 49 -4.30 -9.21 -2.13
CA PHE A 49 -2.94 -9.17 -1.57
C PHE A 49 -1.92 -8.55 -2.52
N VAL A 50 -2.00 -8.80 -3.84
CA VAL A 50 -1.17 -8.08 -4.82
C VAL A 50 -1.38 -6.57 -4.72
N LEU A 51 -2.64 -6.12 -4.71
CA LEU A 51 -2.97 -4.69 -4.62
C LEU A 51 -2.50 -4.07 -3.30
N LEU A 52 -2.57 -4.80 -2.19
CA LEU A 52 -1.99 -4.39 -0.90
C LEU A 52 -0.47 -4.17 -1.00
N GLY A 53 0.24 -5.12 -1.59
CA GLY A 53 1.68 -5.03 -1.77
C GLY A 53 2.08 -3.86 -2.68
N VAL A 54 1.37 -3.67 -3.79
CA VAL A 54 1.56 -2.52 -4.70
C VAL A 54 1.29 -1.20 -3.98
N ASN A 55 0.20 -1.11 -3.20
CA ASN A 55 -0.10 0.09 -2.43
C ASN A 55 1.03 0.42 -1.43
N ALA A 56 1.55 -0.58 -0.71
CA ALA A 56 2.67 -0.40 0.21
C ALA A 56 3.96 0.05 -0.48
N ILE A 57 4.24 -0.46 -1.68
CA ILE A 57 5.37 0.02 -2.50
C ILE A 57 5.19 1.48 -2.88
N ILE A 58 3.99 1.87 -3.31
CA ILE A 58 3.67 3.26 -3.67
C ILE A 58 3.74 4.18 -2.43
N ASP A 59 3.33 3.70 -1.25
CA ASP A 59 3.53 4.37 0.02
C ASP A 59 5.03 4.60 0.29
N GLY A 60 5.86 3.56 0.17
CA GLY A 60 7.32 3.67 0.32
C GLY A 60 7.98 4.60 -0.70
N ILE A 61 7.55 4.58 -1.97
CA ILE A 61 8.02 5.52 -2.99
C ILE A 61 7.63 6.95 -2.64
N GLU A 62 6.38 7.20 -2.24
CA GLU A 62 5.94 8.55 -1.83
C GLU A 62 6.75 9.05 -0.62
N SER A 63 6.99 8.19 0.39
CA SER A 63 7.83 8.51 1.55
C SER A 63 9.27 8.83 1.17
N TYR A 64 9.85 8.09 0.21
CA TYR A 64 11.17 8.39 -0.34
C TYR A 64 11.21 9.77 -1.02
N PHE A 65 10.20 10.10 -1.84
CA PHE A 65 10.09 11.42 -2.48
C PHE A 65 9.86 12.56 -1.48
N GLN A 66 9.14 12.29 -0.39
CA GLN A 66 8.91 13.26 0.70
C GLN A 66 10.12 13.42 1.62
N LYS A 67 11.23 12.70 1.36
CA LYS A 67 12.44 12.67 2.21
C LYS A 67 12.11 12.31 3.67
N GLU A 68 11.10 11.45 3.87
CA GLU A 68 10.83 10.87 5.19
C GLU A 68 12.01 10.01 5.65
N ASP A 69 12.02 9.67 6.94
CA ASP A 69 13.07 8.85 7.54
C ASP A 69 13.34 7.55 6.77
N LYS A 70 14.61 7.19 6.69
CA LYS A 70 15.06 6.00 5.93
C LYS A 70 14.37 4.72 6.35
N TRP A 71 14.08 4.59 7.64
CA TRP A 71 13.39 3.45 8.20
C TRP A 71 11.92 3.35 7.76
N VAL A 72 11.26 4.47 7.49
CA VAL A 72 9.84 4.51 7.10
C VAL A 72 9.68 3.96 5.68
N TYR A 73 10.40 4.53 4.70
CA TYR A 73 10.25 4.06 3.32
C TYR A 73 10.80 2.64 3.11
N LEU A 74 11.87 2.24 3.82
CA LEU A 74 12.41 0.87 3.73
C LEU A 74 11.44 -0.17 4.29
N ARG A 75 10.77 0.15 5.41
CA ARG A 75 9.75 -0.75 5.97
C ARG A 75 8.57 -0.91 5.02
N ASP A 76 8.08 0.19 4.46
CA ASP A 76 6.90 0.16 3.59
C ASP A 76 7.20 -0.57 2.26
N LEU A 77 8.40 -0.35 1.67
CA LEU A 77 8.87 -1.12 0.52
C LEU A 77 9.07 -2.62 0.86
N GLY A 78 9.73 -2.91 1.97
CA GLY A 78 9.98 -4.30 2.40
C GLY A 78 8.70 -5.06 2.67
N PHE A 79 7.74 -4.44 3.36
CA PHE A 79 6.41 -5.00 3.56
C PHE A 79 5.70 -5.27 2.23
N GLY A 80 5.75 -4.31 1.29
CA GLY A 80 5.17 -4.49 -0.03
C GLY A 80 5.74 -5.70 -0.79
N VAL A 81 7.07 -5.88 -0.77
CA VAL A 81 7.74 -7.03 -1.40
C VAL A 81 7.32 -8.35 -0.75
N ILE A 82 7.31 -8.42 0.59
CA ILE A 82 6.92 -9.63 1.33
C ILE A 82 5.48 -10.02 0.98
N VAL A 83 4.56 -9.05 0.96
CA VAL A 83 3.14 -9.30 0.66
C VAL A 83 2.96 -9.81 -0.78
N ILE A 84 3.72 -9.29 -1.74
CA ILE A 84 3.68 -9.79 -3.14
C ILE A 84 4.21 -11.23 -3.23
N ILE A 85 5.29 -11.55 -2.51
CA ILE A 85 5.83 -12.91 -2.48
C ILE A 85 4.81 -13.88 -1.89
N ILE A 86 4.18 -13.52 -0.76
CA ILE A 86 3.13 -14.35 -0.15
C ILE A 86 1.95 -14.53 -1.11
N SER A 87 1.51 -13.43 -1.75
CA SER A 87 0.43 -13.46 -2.73
C SER A 87 0.73 -14.39 -3.91
N SER A 88 1.98 -14.47 -4.37
CA SER A 88 2.37 -15.37 -5.47
C SER A 88 2.09 -16.86 -5.18
N GLN A 89 2.09 -17.26 -3.91
CA GLN A 89 1.80 -18.63 -3.48
C GLN A 89 0.31 -18.95 -3.54
N VAL A 90 -0.57 -17.93 -3.54
CA VAL A 90 -2.03 -18.12 -3.63
C VAL A 90 -2.45 -18.45 -5.07
N PHE A 91 -1.63 -18.11 -6.06
CA PHE A 91 -1.89 -18.37 -7.47
C PHE A 91 -1.29 -19.69 -8.00
N TYR A 92 -0.51 -20.39 -7.17
CA TYR A 92 0.16 -21.66 -7.49
C TYR A 92 -0.55 -22.83 -6.83
#